data_AF-A0A2H4XC28-F1
#
_entry.id   AF-A0A2H4XC28-F1
#
_cell.length_a   1.000
_cell.length_b   1.000
_cell.length_c   1.000
_cell.angle_alpha   90.00
_cell.angle_beta   90.00
_cell.angle_gamma   90.00
#
_symmetry.space_group_name_H-M   'P 1'
#
loop_
_entity.id
_entity.type
_entity.pdbx_description
1 polymer ?
#
loop_
_entity_poly.entity_id
_entity_poly.type
_entity_poly.pdbx_seq_one_letter_code
_entity_poly.pdbx_strand_id
1 'polypeptide(L)'
;LYRFLDSGRRQRYLEKIETVSDEMYTLSKVRSWGKQFLHNHQTTNMLALLTGALVVEEHKPKQANMWKQTVVDVMEKTMFLLNHVVDGSLDEGVAYGSYTSKSITQYVFLAKRHFGMNHFDNNWLRMHFWFYYSTLLPGFQRTVGIADSNYNWFYGPESQLVFLDTFILKNGAGNWLASQIRKHRPKDGPMVQSTAQRWSTLHTEYLWYNPELTSYPPADHGTAKMHVFPNWGVVTYGAGLPYTQTNTFLSFKSGKLGGRAVYDIVHFQPYSWIDGWRSFNPGHEHPDQNSFTFAPNGQVFVSEALYGPKLSHLNNVLVFAPSPTSQCNKPWEGQTGECSQWLKWTANESGDAAGEVITASQQGETMFLSGEAASAYSSSMRLKSVYRCLLLLNHQTLLVVDHIEKHEDSPLSLVSAFFHNLDIDFKYVPFRFLNKF
;
A
#
# COMPACT_ATOMS: atom_id res chain seq x y z
N LEU A 1 -3.55 12.62 -31.01
CA LEU A 1 -2.67 12.94 -32.17
C LEU A 1 -3.16 12.42 -33.52
N TYR A 2 -4.02 11.38 -33.57
CA TYR A 2 -4.42 10.70 -34.82
C TYR A 2 -4.70 11.60 -36.04
N ARG A 3 -5.56 12.62 -35.89
CA ARG A 3 -5.92 13.55 -36.98
C ARG A 3 -4.74 14.35 -37.56
N PHE A 4 -3.66 14.53 -36.80
CA PHE A 4 -2.46 15.29 -37.19
C PHE A 4 -1.34 14.41 -37.78
N LEU A 5 -1.52 13.09 -37.79
CA LEU A 5 -0.57 12.17 -38.40
C LEU A 5 -0.90 11.98 -39.88
N ASP A 6 0.13 11.87 -40.74
CA ASP A 6 -0.04 11.40 -42.11
C ASP A 6 -0.37 9.90 -42.16
N SER A 7 -0.85 9.44 -43.33
CA SER A 7 -1.25 8.05 -43.55
C SER A 7 -0.14 7.04 -43.25
N GLY A 8 1.10 7.33 -43.65
CA GLY A 8 2.25 6.47 -43.41
C GLY A 8 2.56 6.30 -41.92
N ARG A 9 2.54 7.38 -41.13
CA ARG A 9 2.70 7.32 -39.67
C ARG A 9 1.53 6.61 -38.99
N ARG A 10 0.28 6.87 -39.40
CA ARG A 10 -0.90 6.17 -38.85
C ARG A 10 -0.77 4.66 -39.02
N GLN A 11 -0.42 4.20 -40.22
CA GLN A 11 -0.24 2.79 -40.51
C GLN A 11 0.87 2.17 -39.66
N ARG A 12 2.07 2.76 -39.65
CA ARG A 12 3.21 2.25 -38.87
C ARG A 12 2.92 2.19 -37.36
N TYR A 13 2.24 3.20 -36.82
CA TYR A 13 1.91 3.22 -35.39
C TYR A 13 0.82 2.21 -35.04
N LEU A 14 -0.19 2.05 -35.90
CA LEU A 14 -1.22 1.02 -35.73
C LEU A 14 -0.60 -0.38 -35.74
N GLU A 15 0.27 -0.67 -36.71
CA GLU A 15 0.99 -1.95 -36.79
C GLU A 15 1.81 -2.23 -35.52
N LYS A 16 2.46 -1.21 -34.97
CA LYS A 16 3.21 -1.35 -33.71
C LYS A 16 2.29 -1.61 -32.52
N ILE A 17 1.18 -0.89 -32.41
CA ILE A 17 0.19 -1.08 -31.34
C ILE A 17 -0.39 -2.49 -31.41
N GLU A 18 -0.75 -2.95 -32.61
CA GLU A 18 -1.24 -4.30 -32.82
C GLU A 18 -0.21 -5.35 -32.38
N THR A 19 1.02 -5.25 -32.87
CA THR A 19 2.10 -6.21 -32.57
C THR A 19 2.33 -6.33 -31.07
N VAL A 20 2.43 -5.19 -30.36
CA VAL A 20 2.68 -5.19 -28.92
C VAL A 20 1.44 -5.69 -28.15
N SER A 21 0.23 -5.35 -28.59
CA SER A 21 -1.00 -5.84 -27.96
C SER A 21 -1.14 -7.36 -28.10
N ASP A 22 -0.77 -7.92 -29.25
CA ASP A 22 -0.78 -9.36 -29.48
C ASP A 22 0.24 -10.09 -28.59
N GLU A 23 1.44 -9.51 -28.45
CA GLU A 23 2.47 -10.00 -27.52
C GLU A 23 1.95 -9.99 -26.07
N MET A 24 1.35 -8.88 -25.63
CA MET A 24 0.77 -8.76 -24.29
C MET A 24 -0.36 -9.76 -24.06
N TYR A 25 -1.24 -9.95 -25.04
CA TYR A 25 -2.31 -10.95 -24.98
C TYR A 25 -1.74 -12.37 -24.85
N THR A 26 -0.71 -12.71 -25.63
CA THR A 26 -0.05 -14.02 -25.54
C THR A 26 0.61 -14.21 -24.19
N LEU A 27 1.33 -13.19 -23.69
CA LEU A 27 1.98 -13.21 -22.39
C LEU A 27 0.98 -13.32 -21.23
N SER A 28 -0.22 -12.75 -21.35
CA SER A 28 -1.27 -12.85 -20.32
C SER A 28 -1.65 -14.30 -19.99
N LYS A 29 -1.47 -15.23 -20.93
CA LYS A 29 -1.82 -16.65 -20.76
C LYS A 29 -0.76 -17.44 -20.00
N VAL A 30 0.49 -16.98 -20.02
CA VAL A 30 1.65 -17.73 -19.54
C VAL A 30 2.39 -17.06 -18.39
N ARG A 31 2.30 -15.74 -18.24
CA ARG A 31 2.95 -14.98 -17.17
C ARG A 31 2.05 -14.91 -15.93
N SER A 32 2.69 -14.83 -14.76
CA SER A 32 2.01 -14.84 -13.46
C SER A 32 1.03 -13.67 -13.28
N TRP A 33 1.33 -12.50 -13.84
CA TRP A 33 0.44 -11.34 -13.79
C TRP A 33 -0.92 -11.56 -14.47
N GLY A 34 -1.07 -12.59 -15.32
CA GLY A 34 -2.38 -12.97 -15.86
C GLY A 34 -3.27 -13.71 -14.86
N LYS A 35 -2.71 -14.16 -13.73
CA LYS A 35 -3.38 -15.00 -12.72
C LYS A 35 -3.28 -14.45 -11.29
N GLN A 36 -2.37 -13.51 -11.03
CA GLN A 36 -2.18 -12.86 -9.74
C GLN A 36 -3.06 -11.61 -9.64
N PHE A 37 -4.22 -11.74 -9.02
CA PHE A 37 -5.18 -10.65 -8.87
C PHE A 37 -4.68 -9.58 -7.89
N LEU A 38 -5.20 -8.36 -8.05
CA LEU A 38 -4.93 -7.17 -7.21
C LEU A 38 -3.49 -6.62 -7.27
N HIS A 39 -2.51 -7.44 -7.65
CA HIS A 39 -1.11 -7.04 -7.80
C HIS A 39 -0.92 -6.00 -8.93
N ASN A 40 -0.10 -5.00 -8.67
CA ASN A 40 0.19 -3.87 -9.58
C ASN A 40 0.50 -4.26 -11.05
N HIS A 41 1.24 -5.36 -11.28
CA HIS A 41 1.57 -5.81 -12.64
C HIS A 41 0.33 -6.27 -13.43
N GLN A 42 -0.63 -6.90 -12.76
CA GLN A 42 -1.84 -7.42 -13.41
C GLN A 42 -2.67 -6.27 -13.99
N THR A 43 -3.03 -5.30 -13.15
CA THR A 43 -3.86 -4.16 -13.55
C THR A 43 -3.18 -3.30 -14.62
N THR A 44 -1.87 -3.09 -14.49
CA THR A 44 -1.08 -2.32 -15.46
C THR A 44 -1.05 -2.96 -16.84
N ASN A 45 -0.75 -4.25 -16.92
CA ASN A 45 -0.64 -4.94 -18.19
C ASN A 45 -2.01 -5.12 -18.86
N MET A 46 -3.05 -5.43 -18.08
CA MET A 46 -4.41 -5.55 -18.61
C MET A 46 -4.93 -4.23 -19.16
N LEU A 47 -4.63 -3.10 -18.51
CA LEU A 47 -5.05 -1.80 -19.02
C LEU A 47 -4.33 -1.40 -20.32
N ALA A 48 -3.04 -1.71 -20.43
CA ALA A 48 -2.30 -1.46 -21.67
C ALA A 48 -2.88 -2.30 -22.83
N LEU A 49 -3.19 -3.57 -22.59
CA LEU A 49 -3.85 -4.44 -23.56
C LEU A 49 -5.24 -3.90 -23.96
N LEU A 50 -6.05 -3.45 -22.99
CA LEU A 50 -7.35 -2.86 -23.27
C LEU A 50 -7.25 -1.60 -24.13
N THR A 51 -6.29 -0.73 -23.82
CA THR A 51 -6.05 0.50 -24.58
C THR A 51 -5.68 0.17 -26.04
N GLY A 52 -4.78 -0.79 -26.25
CA GLY A 52 -4.43 -1.27 -27.58
C GLY A 52 -5.64 -1.87 -28.32
N ALA A 53 -6.44 -2.68 -27.64
CA ALA A 53 -7.64 -3.28 -28.22
C ALA A 53 -8.68 -2.23 -28.66
N LEU A 54 -8.93 -1.21 -27.84
CA LEU A 54 -9.84 -0.11 -28.18
C LEU A 54 -9.36 0.70 -29.39
N VAL A 55 -8.05 0.86 -29.57
CA VAL A 55 -7.48 1.56 -30.74
C VAL A 55 -7.56 0.70 -32.02
N VAL A 56 -7.32 -0.60 -31.90
CA VAL A 56 -7.28 -1.53 -33.04
C VAL A 56 -8.68 -1.94 -33.51
N GLU A 57 -9.71 -1.80 -32.68
CA GLU A 57 -11.07 -2.26 -32.94
C GLU A 57 -11.65 -1.83 -34.29
N GLU A 58 -11.46 -0.57 -34.69
CA GLU A 58 -11.96 -0.05 -35.98
C GLU A 58 -11.32 -0.74 -37.20
N HIS A 59 -10.13 -1.34 -37.02
CA HIS A 59 -9.35 -1.96 -38.09
C HIS A 59 -9.37 -3.50 -38.06
N LYS A 60 -9.36 -4.11 -36.86
CA LYS A 60 -9.35 -5.56 -36.66
C LYS A 60 -10.33 -5.98 -35.56
N PRO A 61 -11.65 -5.88 -35.80
CA PRO A 61 -12.67 -6.05 -34.75
C PRO A 61 -12.65 -7.44 -34.11
N LYS A 62 -12.38 -8.50 -34.87
CA LYS A 62 -12.30 -9.87 -34.33
C LYS A 62 -11.18 -10.04 -33.29
N GLN A 63 -9.97 -9.56 -33.62
CA GLN A 63 -8.80 -9.66 -32.74
C GLN A 63 -8.95 -8.75 -31.52
N ALA A 64 -9.41 -7.52 -31.74
CA ALA A 64 -9.70 -6.57 -30.66
C ALA A 64 -10.74 -7.14 -29.67
N ASN A 65 -11.80 -7.80 -30.15
CA ASN A 65 -12.80 -8.41 -29.28
C ASN A 65 -12.23 -9.55 -28.41
N MET A 66 -11.32 -10.37 -28.93
CA MET A 66 -10.64 -11.41 -28.13
C MET A 66 -9.81 -10.79 -27.00
N TRP A 67 -9.06 -9.73 -27.30
CA TRP A 67 -8.26 -9.01 -26.31
C TRP A 67 -9.14 -8.33 -25.26
N LYS A 68 -10.20 -7.63 -25.68
CA LYS A 68 -11.17 -7.00 -24.77
C LYS A 68 -11.79 -8.01 -23.83
N GLN A 69 -12.24 -9.16 -24.34
CA GLN A 69 -12.83 -10.21 -23.50
C GLN A 69 -11.84 -10.70 -22.44
N THR A 70 -10.59 -10.94 -22.82
CA THR A 70 -9.54 -11.38 -21.88
C THR A 70 -9.31 -10.35 -20.77
N VAL A 71 -9.27 -9.07 -21.12
CA VAL A 71 -9.11 -8.00 -20.12
C VAL A 71 -10.34 -7.93 -19.21
N VAL A 72 -11.55 -7.95 -19.77
CA VAL A 72 -12.79 -7.91 -18.99
C VAL A 72 -12.85 -9.09 -18.03
N ASP A 73 -12.56 -10.32 -18.48
CA ASP A 73 -12.60 -11.52 -17.64
C ASP A 73 -11.68 -11.43 -16.42
N VAL A 74 -10.54 -10.76 -16.56
CA VAL A 74 -9.55 -10.62 -15.48
C VAL A 74 -9.85 -9.41 -14.60
N MET A 75 -10.15 -8.26 -15.20
CA MET A 75 -10.39 -7.02 -14.47
C MET A 75 -11.71 -7.04 -13.71
N GLU A 76 -12.75 -7.71 -14.22
CA GLU A 76 -14.01 -7.85 -13.48
C GLU A 76 -13.84 -8.73 -12.23
N LYS A 77 -12.97 -9.76 -12.30
CA LYS A 77 -12.56 -10.52 -11.11
C LYS A 77 -11.78 -9.66 -10.12
N THR A 78 -10.89 -8.78 -10.61
CA THR A 78 -10.21 -7.78 -9.77
C THR A 78 -11.22 -6.85 -9.10
N MET A 79 -12.19 -6.29 -9.84
CA MET A 79 -13.22 -5.42 -9.26
C MET A 79 -14.10 -6.15 -8.24
N PHE A 80 -14.42 -7.42 -8.51
CA PHE A 80 -15.12 -8.29 -7.58
C PHE A 80 -14.32 -8.49 -6.29
N LEU A 81 -13.03 -8.82 -6.37
CA LEU A 81 -12.18 -9.02 -5.18
C LEU A 81 -12.00 -7.72 -4.40
N LEU A 82 -11.86 -6.58 -5.07
CA LEU A 82 -11.78 -5.27 -4.41
C LEU A 82 -13.04 -4.97 -3.58
N ASN A 83 -14.22 -5.47 -3.94
CA ASN A 83 -15.42 -5.28 -3.10
C ASN A 83 -15.31 -5.92 -1.71
N HIS A 84 -14.41 -6.90 -1.51
CA HIS A 84 -14.10 -7.48 -0.20
C HIS A 84 -13.15 -6.58 0.62
N VAL A 85 -12.44 -5.66 -0.02
CA VAL A 85 -11.55 -4.69 0.63
C VAL A 85 -12.36 -3.45 1.02
N VAL A 86 -12.98 -3.53 2.19
CA VAL A 86 -13.97 -2.54 2.66
C VAL A 86 -13.38 -1.27 3.28
N ASP A 87 -12.07 -1.18 3.43
CA ASP A 87 -11.38 0.00 3.98
C ASP A 87 -10.66 0.84 2.91
N GLY A 88 -10.80 0.46 1.63
CA GLY A 88 -10.19 1.16 0.50
C GLY A 88 -8.68 1.02 0.38
N SER A 89 -8.05 0.18 1.21
CA SER A 89 -6.60 -0.02 1.20
C SER A 89 -6.12 -0.93 0.07
N LEU A 90 -4.81 -1.00 -0.11
CA LEU A 90 -4.12 -2.02 -0.91
C LEU A 90 -2.92 -2.52 -0.11
N ASP A 91 -2.73 -3.83 -0.06
CA ASP A 91 -1.75 -4.51 0.79
C ASP A 91 -0.30 -4.19 0.42
N GLU A 92 -0.03 -3.90 -0.86
CA GLU A 92 1.29 -3.47 -1.37
C GLU A 92 1.71 -2.07 -0.88
N GLY A 93 0.93 -1.42 -0.01
CA GLY A 93 1.24 -0.11 0.56
C GLY A 93 0.90 1.06 -0.36
N VAL A 94 1.15 2.29 0.10
CA VAL A 94 0.64 3.51 -0.55
C VAL A 94 1.32 3.77 -1.90
N ALA A 95 2.61 3.50 -2.01
CA ALA A 95 3.37 3.73 -3.23
C ALA A 95 2.93 2.77 -4.35
N TYR A 96 2.97 1.45 -4.14
CA TYR A 96 2.45 0.49 -5.11
C TYR A 96 0.93 0.55 -5.24
N GLY A 97 0.21 0.89 -4.19
CA GLY A 97 -1.22 1.18 -4.25
C GLY A 97 -1.55 2.30 -5.23
N SER A 98 -0.71 3.35 -5.32
CA SER A 98 -0.86 4.39 -6.37
C SER A 98 -0.60 3.86 -7.78
N TYR A 99 0.29 2.87 -7.94
CA TYR A 99 0.55 2.18 -9.20
C TYR A 99 -0.70 1.39 -9.63
N THR A 100 -1.21 0.53 -8.75
CA THR A 100 -2.41 -0.28 -8.98
C THR A 100 -3.64 0.60 -9.27
N SER A 101 -3.84 1.63 -8.47
CA SER A 101 -5.00 2.53 -8.57
C SER A 101 -4.98 3.39 -9.82
N LYS A 102 -3.79 3.74 -10.35
CA LYS A 102 -3.66 4.40 -11.67
C LYS A 102 -4.35 3.58 -12.76
N SER A 103 -4.20 2.27 -12.71
CA SER A 103 -4.73 1.37 -13.74
C SER A 103 -6.21 1.03 -13.50
N ILE A 104 -6.60 0.84 -12.23
CA ILE A 104 -8.01 0.60 -11.87
C ILE A 104 -8.90 1.78 -12.25
N THR A 105 -8.53 3.03 -11.92
CA THR A 105 -9.38 4.20 -12.24
C THR A 105 -9.56 4.37 -13.76
N GLN A 106 -8.51 4.13 -14.54
CA GLN A 106 -8.61 4.12 -16.00
C GLN A 106 -9.50 2.97 -16.50
N TYR A 107 -9.38 1.77 -15.94
CA TYR A 107 -10.26 0.66 -16.29
C TYR A 107 -11.73 1.00 -16.00
N VAL A 108 -12.03 1.48 -14.80
CA VAL A 108 -13.40 1.87 -14.40
C VAL A 108 -13.97 2.92 -15.35
N PHE A 109 -13.19 3.95 -15.70
CA PHE A 109 -13.59 4.97 -16.65
C PHE A 109 -13.86 4.40 -18.06
N LEU A 110 -12.91 3.63 -18.59
CA LEU A 110 -13.00 3.08 -19.95
C LEU A 110 -14.09 2.01 -20.07
N ALA A 111 -14.25 1.17 -19.05
CA ALA A 111 -15.29 0.14 -19.00
C ALA A 111 -16.69 0.77 -19.01
N LYS A 112 -16.89 1.85 -18.22
CA LYS A 112 -18.15 2.60 -18.26
C LYS A 112 -18.38 3.24 -19.63
N ARG A 113 -17.37 3.89 -20.17
CA ARG A 113 -17.46 4.64 -21.44
C ARG A 113 -17.69 3.75 -22.65
N HIS A 114 -16.97 2.63 -22.75
CA HIS A 114 -16.93 1.81 -23.95
C HIS A 114 -17.80 0.54 -23.85
N PHE A 115 -18.09 0.05 -22.65
CA PHE A 115 -18.86 -1.19 -22.44
C PHE A 115 -20.14 -0.98 -21.62
N GLY A 116 -20.38 0.23 -21.09
CA GLY A 116 -21.53 0.51 -20.23
C GLY A 116 -21.42 -0.07 -18.81
N MET A 117 -20.35 -0.80 -18.49
CA MET A 117 -20.10 -1.45 -17.21
C MET A 117 -19.83 -0.39 -16.12
N ASN A 118 -20.68 -0.34 -15.08
CA ASN A 118 -20.59 0.67 -14.03
C ASN A 118 -20.06 0.09 -12.73
N HIS A 119 -18.96 0.65 -12.23
CA HIS A 119 -18.32 0.25 -10.97
C HIS A 119 -18.32 1.33 -9.90
N PHE A 120 -18.98 2.47 -10.10
CA PHE A 120 -18.92 3.60 -9.17
C PHE A 120 -19.46 3.29 -7.77
N ASP A 121 -20.23 2.22 -7.61
CA ASP A 121 -20.76 1.76 -6.32
C ASP A 121 -19.87 0.73 -5.60
N ASN A 122 -18.70 0.41 -6.15
CA ASN A 122 -17.75 -0.52 -5.55
C ASN A 122 -17.30 -0.04 -4.15
N ASN A 123 -17.31 -0.94 -3.17
CA ASN A 123 -17.00 -0.62 -1.77
C ASN A 123 -15.60 -0.02 -1.61
N TRP A 124 -14.61 -0.60 -2.29
CA TRP A 124 -13.24 -0.11 -2.25
C TRP A 124 -13.15 1.30 -2.82
N LEU A 125 -13.76 1.58 -3.98
CA LEU A 125 -13.72 2.93 -4.58
C LEU A 125 -14.30 4.01 -3.65
N ARG A 126 -15.38 3.69 -2.94
CA ARG A 126 -16.01 4.62 -1.98
C ARG A 126 -15.11 4.95 -0.79
N MET A 127 -14.25 4.02 -0.40
CA MET A 127 -13.35 4.17 0.74
C MET A 127 -11.92 4.60 0.36
N HIS A 128 -11.54 4.46 -0.90
CA HIS A 128 -10.15 4.64 -1.36
C HIS A 128 -9.59 6.05 -1.16
N PHE A 129 -10.44 7.07 -1.04
CA PHE A 129 -10.01 8.41 -0.64
C PHE A 129 -9.25 8.40 0.71
N TRP A 130 -9.76 7.64 1.68
CA TRP A 130 -9.18 7.55 3.01
C TRP A 130 -7.82 6.85 3.01
N PHE A 131 -7.57 5.94 2.06
CA PHE A 131 -6.25 5.36 1.89
C PHE A 131 -5.20 6.41 1.53
N TYR A 132 -5.52 7.41 0.71
CA TYR A 132 -4.61 8.52 0.42
C TYR A 132 -4.56 9.57 1.53
N TYR A 133 -5.72 9.94 2.11
CA TYR A 133 -5.78 10.99 3.13
C TYR A 133 -5.18 10.52 4.46
N SER A 134 -5.59 9.34 4.95
CA SER A 134 -5.24 8.86 6.29
C SER A 134 -3.83 8.25 6.38
N THR A 135 -3.08 8.18 5.27
CA THR A 135 -1.69 7.69 5.26
C THR A 135 -0.66 8.79 4.99
N LEU A 136 -1.13 10.04 4.85
CA LEU A 136 -0.31 11.20 4.53
C LEU A 136 0.20 11.88 5.81
N LEU A 137 1.51 12.03 5.93
CA LEU A 137 2.13 12.69 7.08
C LEU A 137 1.88 14.22 7.04
N PRO A 138 2.01 14.90 8.19
CA PRO A 138 1.94 16.35 8.29
C PRO A 138 2.81 17.06 7.24
N GLY A 139 2.21 17.99 6.50
CA GLY A 139 2.91 18.75 5.44
C GLY A 139 2.69 18.23 4.02
N PHE A 140 1.91 17.16 3.83
CA PHE A 140 1.44 16.70 2.52
C PHE A 140 2.54 16.23 1.54
N GLN A 141 3.71 15.84 2.04
CA GLN A 141 4.87 15.44 1.21
C GLN A 141 5.21 13.95 1.25
N ARG A 142 4.97 13.31 2.40
CA ARG A 142 5.44 11.96 2.72
C ARG A 142 4.27 11.08 3.13
N THR A 143 4.27 9.82 2.72
CA THR A 143 3.28 8.82 3.16
C THR A 143 3.89 7.90 4.24
N VAL A 144 3.05 7.09 4.88
CA VAL A 144 3.44 6.17 5.96
C VAL A 144 4.63 5.27 5.62
N GLY A 145 4.83 4.91 4.34
CA GLY A 145 6.01 4.20 3.87
C GLY A 145 6.04 2.70 4.15
N ILE A 146 4.91 2.10 4.54
CA ILE A 146 4.75 0.64 4.76
C ILE A 146 4.93 -0.12 3.43
N ALA A 147 5.49 -1.33 3.53
CA ALA A 147 5.86 -2.21 2.41
C ALA A 147 6.92 -1.59 1.49
N ASP A 148 7.19 -2.22 0.34
CA ASP A 148 8.10 -1.65 -0.66
C ASP A 148 7.56 -0.29 -1.13
N SER A 149 8.21 0.78 -0.71
CA SER A 149 7.71 2.13 -0.95
C SER A 149 8.83 3.08 -1.40
N ASN A 150 8.45 4.19 -2.03
CA ASN A 150 9.26 5.41 -1.99
C ASN A 150 8.76 6.28 -0.83
N TYR A 151 9.23 7.52 -0.71
CA TYR A 151 8.78 8.44 0.33
C TYR A 151 7.28 8.80 0.25
N ASN A 152 6.60 8.58 -0.88
CA ASN A 152 5.22 9.01 -1.07
C ASN A 152 4.38 8.12 -1.99
N TRP A 153 4.37 8.40 -3.30
CA TRP A 153 3.59 7.69 -4.31
C TRP A 153 4.46 7.44 -5.55
N PHE A 154 4.25 6.32 -6.24
CA PHE A 154 4.89 6.09 -7.54
C PHE A 154 4.19 6.84 -8.67
N TYR A 155 2.87 6.98 -8.65
CA TYR A 155 2.10 7.63 -9.72
C TYR A 155 1.01 8.55 -9.17
N GLY A 156 0.95 9.80 -9.66
CA GLY A 156 0.01 10.81 -9.16
C GLY A 156 0.41 11.32 -7.77
N PRO A 157 -0.50 11.28 -6.77
CA PRO A 157 -1.83 10.66 -6.76
C PRO A 157 -2.97 11.62 -7.19
N GLU A 158 -2.65 12.84 -7.65
CA GLU A 158 -3.65 13.86 -8.00
C GLU A 158 -4.67 13.35 -9.01
N SER A 159 -4.22 12.62 -10.04
CA SER A 159 -5.11 12.03 -11.04
C SER A 159 -6.14 11.09 -10.43
N GLN A 160 -5.74 10.25 -9.47
CA GLN A 160 -6.63 9.32 -8.79
C GLN A 160 -7.59 10.09 -7.86
N LEU A 161 -7.11 11.13 -7.18
CA LEU A 161 -7.92 11.94 -6.27
C LEU A 161 -9.02 12.73 -6.99
N VAL A 162 -8.69 13.38 -8.12
CA VAL A 162 -9.70 14.12 -8.90
C VAL A 162 -10.68 13.16 -9.59
N PHE A 163 -10.24 11.94 -9.95
CA PHE A 163 -11.14 10.88 -10.40
C PHE A 163 -12.15 10.50 -9.31
N LEU A 164 -11.67 10.23 -8.10
CA LEU A 164 -12.52 9.87 -6.97
C LEU A 164 -13.52 10.99 -6.68
N ASP A 165 -13.10 12.26 -6.73
CA ASP A 165 -14.01 13.37 -6.49
C ASP A 165 -15.08 13.48 -7.58
N THR A 166 -14.68 13.48 -8.85
CA THR A 166 -15.60 13.64 -9.99
C THR A 166 -16.62 12.52 -10.08
N PHE A 167 -16.20 11.27 -9.87
CA PHE A 167 -17.04 10.10 -10.15
C PHE A 167 -17.66 9.46 -8.90
N ILE A 168 -17.02 9.59 -7.73
CA ILE A 168 -17.37 8.84 -6.52
C ILE A 168 -17.86 9.76 -5.39
N LEU A 169 -17.00 10.65 -4.88
CA LEU A 169 -17.27 11.46 -3.67
C LEU A 169 -18.20 12.64 -3.94
N LYS A 170 -17.94 13.38 -5.02
CA LYS A 170 -18.70 14.56 -5.48
C LYS A 170 -18.88 15.62 -4.40
N ASN A 171 -17.83 15.88 -3.62
CA ASN A 171 -17.90 16.77 -2.46
C ASN A 171 -16.74 17.77 -2.36
N GLY A 172 -15.76 17.71 -3.27
CA GLY A 172 -14.62 18.64 -3.30
C GLY A 172 -13.39 18.18 -2.53
N ALA A 173 -13.48 17.08 -1.76
CA ALA A 173 -12.38 16.60 -0.91
C ALA A 173 -11.20 16.05 -1.70
N GLY A 174 -11.47 15.38 -2.83
CA GLY A 174 -10.42 14.86 -3.70
C GLY A 174 -9.68 15.98 -4.43
N ASN A 175 -10.42 16.96 -4.97
CA ASN A 175 -9.86 18.17 -5.57
C ASN A 175 -9.00 18.95 -4.55
N TRP A 176 -9.47 19.07 -3.32
CA TRP A 176 -8.73 19.72 -2.24
C TRP A 176 -7.43 19.00 -1.91
N LEU A 177 -7.46 17.69 -1.70
CA LEU A 177 -6.26 16.94 -1.34
C LEU A 177 -5.24 16.94 -2.48
N ALA A 178 -5.70 16.81 -3.73
CA ALA A 178 -4.85 16.92 -4.91
C ALA A 178 -4.14 18.29 -4.97
N SER A 179 -4.87 19.37 -4.63
CA SER A 179 -4.29 20.73 -4.56
C SER A 179 -3.24 20.85 -3.44
N GLN A 180 -3.51 20.30 -2.25
CA GLN A 180 -2.52 20.32 -1.15
C GLN A 180 -1.25 19.57 -1.53
N ILE A 181 -1.37 18.36 -2.09
CA ILE A 181 -0.21 17.56 -2.50
C ILE A 181 0.59 18.28 -3.59
N ARG A 182 -0.08 18.82 -4.61
CA ARG A 182 0.58 19.57 -5.68
C ARG A 182 1.33 20.80 -5.15
N LYS A 183 0.69 21.56 -4.25
CA LYS A 183 1.26 22.76 -3.64
C LYS A 183 2.53 22.45 -2.85
N HIS A 184 2.55 21.33 -2.13
CA HIS A 184 3.65 20.97 -1.23
C HIS A 184 4.66 20.01 -1.85
N ARG A 185 4.46 19.55 -3.10
CA ARG A 185 5.33 18.58 -3.75
C ARG A 185 6.82 18.96 -3.63
N PRO A 186 7.70 18.05 -3.18
CA PRO A 186 9.13 18.32 -3.03
C PRO A 186 9.76 18.76 -4.36
N LYS A 187 10.63 19.78 -4.29
CA LYS A 187 11.34 20.33 -5.47
C LYS A 187 12.77 19.80 -5.58
N ASP A 188 13.33 19.36 -4.47
CA ASP A 188 14.69 18.87 -4.29
C ASP A 188 14.74 17.77 -3.21
N GLY A 189 15.87 17.08 -3.13
CA GLY A 189 16.11 16.02 -2.15
C GLY A 189 15.51 14.65 -2.52
N PRO A 190 15.55 13.69 -1.59
CA PRO A 190 15.26 12.27 -1.86
C PRO A 190 13.76 11.98 -2.06
N MET A 191 12.88 12.94 -1.74
CA MET A 191 11.43 12.80 -1.89
C MET A 191 10.90 13.24 -3.27
N VAL A 192 11.77 13.72 -4.15
CA VAL A 192 11.38 14.15 -5.51
C VAL A 192 10.97 12.94 -6.33
N GLN A 193 9.89 13.10 -7.09
CA GLN A 193 9.42 12.06 -7.99
C GLN A 193 10.42 11.76 -9.11
N SER A 194 10.59 10.47 -9.38
CA SER A 194 11.40 9.95 -10.48
C SER A 194 11.01 10.58 -11.83
N THR A 195 12.01 10.86 -12.67
CA THR A 195 11.81 11.37 -14.04
C THR A 195 10.97 10.45 -14.91
N ALA A 196 11.00 9.14 -14.65
CA ALA A 196 10.21 8.14 -15.37
C ALA A 196 8.73 8.11 -14.97
N GLN A 197 8.37 8.72 -13.84
CA GLN A 197 7.05 8.59 -13.22
C GLN A 197 6.29 9.91 -13.15
N ARG A 198 6.98 11.02 -12.86
CA ARG A 198 6.42 12.31 -12.44
C ARG A 198 5.37 12.94 -13.36
N TRP A 199 5.35 12.57 -14.65
CA TRP A 199 4.41 13.12 -15.65
C TRP A 199 3.42 12.08 -16.19
N SER A 200 3.48 10.84 -15.72
CA SER A 200 2.72 9.72 -16.27
C SER A 200 1.20 9.90 -16.18
N THR A 201 0.69 10.68 -15.24
CA THR A 201 -0.76 10.79 -14.95
C THR A 201 -1.32 12.21 -15.15
N LEU A 202 -0.51 13.16 -15.66
CA LEU A 202 -0.96 14.54 -15.89
C LEU A 202 -2.14 14.61 -16.87
N HIS A 203 -2.15 13.74 -17.89
CA HIS A 203 -3.19 13.73 -18.90
C HIS A 203 -4.54 13.25 -18.36
N THR A 204 -4.56 12.20 -17.53
CA THR A 204 -5.77 11.70 -16.88
C THR A 204 -6.24 12.65 -15.78
N GLU A 205 -5.31 13.27 -15.04
CA GLU A 205 -5.65 14.34 -14.09
C GLU A 205 -6.39 15.48 -14.77
N TYR A 206 -5.88 15.98 -15.90
CA TYR A 206 -6.52 17.03 -16.67
C TYR A 206 -7.91 16.62 -17.19
N LEU A 207 -8.05 15.37 -17.67
CA LEU A 207 -9.31 14.87 -18.23
C LEU A 207 -10.40 14.63 -17.17
N TRP A 208 -10.01 14.25 -15.96
CA TRP A 208 -10.95 13.86 -14.91
C TRP A 208 -11.23 14.95 -13.89
N TYR A 209 -10.44 16.02 -13.86
CA TYR A 209 -10.71 17.16 -12.99
C TYR A 209 -12.06 17.81 -13.33
N ASN A 210 -12.94 17.92 -12.34
CA ASN A 210 -14.19 18.66 -12.45
C ASN A 210 -14.10 20.00 -11.72
N PRO A 211 -14.05 21.14 -12.43
CA PRO A 211 -13.96 22.47 -11.83
C PRO A 211 -15.26 22.93 -11.15
N GLU A 212 -16.40 22.30 -11.41
CA GLU A 212 -17.68 22.64 -10.78
C GLU A 212 -17.72 22.20 -9.30
N LEU A 213 -16.88 21.23 -8.93
CA LEU A 213 -16.71 20.79 -7.55
C LEU A 213 -15.77 21.76 -6.82
N THR A 214 -16.35 22.60 -5.95
CA THR A 214 -15.57 23.53 -5.13
C THR A 214 -14.68 22.75 -4.16
N SER A 215 -13.41 23.12 -4.10
CA SER A 215 -12.38 22.46 -3.30
C SER A 215 -12.59 22.72 -1.80
N TYR A 216 -12.92 21.66 -1.05
CA TYR A 216 -13.12 21.72 0.41
C TYR A 216 -12.35 20.60 1.10
N PRO A 217 -11.71 20.85 2.26
CA PRO A 217 -11.15 19.77 3.06
C PRO A 217 -12.26 18.83 3.57
N PRO A 218 -11.92 17.59 3.97
CA PRO A 218 -12.82 16.75 4.77
C PRO A 218 -13.34 17.51 6.00
N ALA A 219 -14.58 17.21 6.42
CA ALA A 219 -15.28 17.98 7.46
C ALA A 219 -14.54 18.06 8.81
N ASP A 220 -13.66 17.12 9.09
CA ASP A 220 -12.88 17.01 10.31
C ASP A 220 -11.39 17.36 10.15
N HIS A 221 -11.02 17.91 9.00
CA HIS A 221 -9.66 18.39 8.77
C HIS A 221 -9.23 19.43 9.81
N GLY A 222 -7.95 19.40 10.18
CA GLY A 222 -7.38 20.26 11.23
C GLY A 222 -7.46 19.66 12.63
N THR A 223 -8.18 18.56 12.82
CA THR A 223 -8.19 17.79 14.08
C THR A 223 -7.42 16.49 13.91
N ALA A 224 -6.50 16.19 14.82
CA ALA A 224 -5.79 14.92 14.81
C ALA A 224 -6.75 13.78 15.15
N LYS A 225 -6.90 12.83 14.23
CA LYS A 225 -7.83 11.71 14.36
C LYS A 225 -7.16 10.39 14.04
N MET A 226 -7.59 9.37 14.76
CA MET A 226 -7.29 7.98 14.49
C MET A 226 -8.09 7.49 13.28
N HIS A 227 -7.45 6.71 12.42
CA HIS A 227 -8.07 5.97 11.34
C HIS A 227 -7.61 4.52 11.39
N VAL A 228 -8.54 3.58 11.25
CA VAL A 228 -8.25 2.13 11.27
C VAL A 228 -8.57 1.56 9.90
N PHE A 229 -7.60 0.85 9.32
CA PHE A 229 -7.71 0.05 8.11
C PHE A 229 -7.85 -1.43 8.50
N PRO A 230 -9.08 -1.93 8.77
CA PRO A 230 -9.28 -3.28 9.29
C PRO A 230 -8.93 -4.41 8.31
N ASN A 231 -8.91 -4.14 7.00
CA ASN A 231 -8.42 -5.08 6.01
C ASN A 231 -6.89 -5.07 5.97
N TRP A 232 -6.27 -3.88 5.96
CA TRP A 232 -4.81 -3.76 5.90
C TRP A 232 -4.12 -4.17 7.21
N GLY A 233 -4.80 -4.01 8.35
CA GLY A 233 -4.22 -4.15 9.68
C GLY A 233 -3.34 -2.95 10.05
N VAL A 234 -3.71 -1.74 9.60
CA VAL A 234 -2.96 -0.51 9.87
C VAL A 234 -3.83 0.48 10.63
N VAL A 235 -3.25 1.12 11.64
CA VAL A 235 -3.83 2.27 12.32
C VAL A 235 -2.95 3.48 12.08
N THR A 236 -3.56 4.63 11.81
CA THR A 236 -2.87 5.92 11.71
C THR A 236 -3.51 6.97 12.59
N TYR A 237 -2.77 8.00 12.94
CA TYR A 237 -3.25 9.16 13.70
C TYR A 237 -2.60 10.45 13.19
N GLY A 238 -3.39 11.53 13.13
CA GLY A 238 -2.90 12.86 12.76
C GLY A 238 -2.54 13.00 11.28
N ALA A 239 -3.12 12.17 10.43
CA ALA A 239 -2.89 12.17 8.99
C ALA A 239 -3.52 13.39 8.29
N GLY A 240 -2.95 13.78 7.15
CA GLY A 240 -3.50 14.82 6.28
C GLY A 240 -3.49 16.22 6.90
N LEU A 241 -2.70 16.46 7.96
CA LEU A 241 -2.58 17.74 8.64
C LEU A 241 -1.46 18.62 8.03
N PRO A 242 -1.46 19.95 8.25
CA PRO A 242 -0.34 20.80 7.87
C PRO A 242 0.89 20.55 8.75
N TYR A 243 2.08 20.90 8.26
CA TYR A 243 3.31 20.84 9.05
C TYR A 243 3.30 21.95 10.11
N THR A 244 3.11 21.59 11.38
CA THR A 244 3.13 22.52 12.51
C THR A 244 3.77 21.85 13.72
N GLN A 245 4.24 22.64 14.69
CA GLN A 245 4.91 22.14 15.89
C GLN A 245 4.01 21.30 16.81
N THR A 246 2.70 21.24 16.57
CA THR A 246 1.74 20.50 17.40
C THR A 246 1.13 19.29 16.68
N ASN A 247 1.34 19.16 15.37
CA ASN A 247 0.73 18.09 14.59
C ASN A 247 1.64 16.87 14.57
N THR A 248 1.17 15.79 15.17
CA THR A 248 1.91 14.54 15.30
C THR A 248 1.29 13.46 14.45
N PHE A 249 2.15 12.67 13.80
CA PHE A 249 1.74 11.46 13.11
C PHE A 249 2.25 10.22 13.83
N LEU A 250 1.37 9.23 13.95
CA LEU A 250 1.67 7.91 14.47
C LEU A 250 1.03 6.89 13.56
N SER A 251 1.74 5.81 13.23
CA SER A 251 1.16 4.64 12.58
C SER A 251 1.56 3.37 13.30
N PHE A 252 0.74 2.33 13.18
CA PHE A 252 1.01 0.99 13.68
C PHE A 252 0.49 -0.03 12.67
N LYS A 253 1.27 -1.06 12.34
CA LYS A 253 0.85 -2.17 11.48
C LYS A 253 0.88 -3.46 12.26
N SER A 254 -0.21 -4.20 12.26
CA SER A 254 -0.27 -5.61 12.64
C SER A 254 -1.49 -6.24 11.98
N GLY A 255 -1.25 -6.97 10.89
CA GLY A 255 -2.30 -7.45 10.00
C GLY A 255 -1.97 -8.77 9.32
N LYS A 256 -2.97 -9.30 8.62
CA LYS A 256 -2.83 -10.54 7.85
C LYS A 256 -2.09 -10.27 6.55
N LEU A 257 -1.24 -11.22 6.13
CA LEU A 257 -0.57 -11.20 4.83
C LEU A 257 -1.58 -11.04 3.68
N GLY A 258 -1.31 -10.16 2.72
CA GLY A 258 -2.20 -9.78 1.62
C GLY A 258 -3.39 -8.91 2.04
N GLY A 259 -3.51 -8.55 3.31
CA GLY A 259 -4.72 -8.00 3.90
C GLY A 259 -5.79 -9.05 4.16
N ARG A 260 -6.69 -8.77 5.11
CA ARG A 260 -7.70 -9.71 5.62
C ARG A 260 -8.53 -10.37 4.52
N ALA A 261 -8.99 -9.61 3.53
CA ALA A 261 -9.81 -10.10 2.44
C ALA A 261 -9.09 -11.17 1.62
N VAL A 262 -7.84 -10.90 1.19
CA VAL A 262 -7.04 -11.87 0.42
C VAL A 262 -6.71 -13.08 1.29
N TYR A 263 -6.25 -12.83 2.53
CA TYR A 263 -5.91 -13.90 3.46
C TYR A 263 -7.11 -14.84 3.66
N ASP A 264 -8.27 -14.31 4.02
CA ASP A 264 -9.48 -15.12 4.29
C ASP A 264 -9.95 -15.85 3.03
N ILE A 265 -9.85 -15.23 1.84
CA ILE A 265 -10.18 -15.90 0.57
C ILE A 265 -9.21 -17.06 0.28
N VAL A 266 -7.92 -16.89 0.54
CA VAL A 266 -6.92 -17.94 0.32
C VAL A 266 -7.13 -19.12 1.27
N HIS A 267 -7.46 -18.86 2.54
CA HIS A 267 -7.58 -19.88 3.57
C HIS A 267 -8.95 -20.57 3.59
N PHE A 268 -10.04 -19.82 3.36
CA PHE A 268 -11.39 -20.39 3.31
C PHE A 268 -11.78 -20.92 1.92
N GLN A 269 -11.05 -20.51 0.87
CA GLN A 269 -11.28 -20.92 -0.52
C GLN A 269 -12.75 -20.80 -0.98
N PRO A 270 -13.42 -19.65 -0.79
CA PRO A 270 -14.84 -19.51 -1.14
C PRO A 270 -15.10 -19.48 -2.66
N TYR A 271 -14.06 -19.35 -3.49
CA TYR A 271 -14.17 -19.17 -4.93
C TYR A 271 -13.37 -20.22 -5.69
N SER A 272 -14.06 -21.01 -6.53
CA SER A 272 -13.46 -22.11 -7.32
C SER A 272 -12.42 -21.66 -8.36
N TRP A 273 -12.38 -20.37 -8.69
CA TRP A 273 -11.43 -19.79 -9.65
C TRP A 273 -10.18 -19.19 -9.01
N ILE A 274 -10.05 -19.29 -7.67
CA ILE A 274 -8.86 -18.90 -6.90
C ILE A 274 -8.08 -20.16 -6.53
N ASP A 275 -6.79 -20.21 -6.92
CA ASP A 275 -5.85 -21.30 -6.58
C ASP A 275 -4.92 -20.87 -5.43
N GLY A 276 -5.54 -20.58 -4.27
CA GLY A 276 -4.85 -20.12 -3.07
C GLY A 276 -3.84 -18.98 -3.33
N TRP A 277 -2.66 -19.06 -2.72
CA TRP A 277 -1.59 -18.08 -2.90
C TRP A 277 -1.02 -17.97 -4.31
N ARG A 278 -1.32 -18.90 -5.23
CA ARG A 278 -0.90 -18.76 -6.64
C ARG A 278 -1.72 -17.72 -7.39
N SER A 279 -2.89 -17.37 -6.86
CA SER A 279 -3.76 -16.32 -7.39
C SER A 279 -3.44 -14.92 -6.85
N PHE A 280 -2.46 -14.78 -5.97
CA PHE A 280 -2.06 -13.50 -5.37
C PHE A 280 -0.53 -13.37 -5.30
N ASN A 281 -0.05 -12.19 -4.94
CA ASN A 281 1.39 -11.92 -4.83
C ASN A 281 1.68 -10.82 -3.78
N PRO A 282 1.87 -11.19 -2.51
CA PRO A 282 2.29 -10.25 -1.47
C PRO A 282 3.83 -10.08 -1.43
N GLY A 283 4.54 -10.29 -2.55
CA GLY A 283 6.01 -10.24 -2.58
C GLY A 283 6.61 -8.87 -2.21
N HIS A 284 5.82 -7.81 -2.35
CA HIS A 284 6.15 -6.44 -1.97
C HIS A 284 5.89 -6.12 -0.50
N GLU A 285 5.18 -6.97 0.24
CA GLU A 285 5.05 -6.82 1.68
C GLU A 285 6.35 -7.08 2.42
N HIS A 286 6.45 -6.55 3.63
CA HIS A 286 7.60 -6.67 4.51
C HIS A 286 7.30 -7.60 5.70
N PRO A 287 8.34 -8.20 6.30
CA PRO A 287 8.26 -8.81 7.63
C PRO A 287 8.21 -7.71 8.71
N ASP A 288 7.08 -7.02 8.81
CA ASP A 288 6.88 -5.76 9.54
C ASP A 288 5.67 -5.78 10.51
N GLN A 289 5.16 -6.95 10.90
CA GLN A 289 4.04 -7.01 11.85
C GLN A 289 4.46 -6.48 13.22
N ASN A 290 3.59 -5.70 13.87
CA ASN A 290 3.87 -4.84 15.03
C ASN A 290 4.87 -3.69 14.78
N SER A 291 5.14 -3.29 13.52
CA SER A 291 5.91 -2.08 13.24
C SER A 291 5.11 -0.82 13.58
N PHE A 292 5.81 0.29 13.79
CA PHE A 292 5.21 1.60 13.96
C PHE A 292 6.09 2.70 13.37
N THR A 293 5.48 3.84 13.09
CA THR A 293 6.19 5.09 12.78
C THR A 293 5.74 6.19 13.73
N PHE A 294 6.63 7.14 13.99
CA PHE A 294 6.34 8.25 14.88
C PHE A 294 7.02 9.52 14.35
N ALA A 295 6.20 10.52 14.05
CA ALA A 295 6.64 11.84 13.60
C ALA A 295 6.05 12.92 14.50
N PRO A 296 6.60 13.14 15.71
CA PRO A 296 6.16 14.21 16.59
C PRO A 296 6.41 15.56 15.92
N ASN A 297 5.45 16.48 16.06
CA ASN A 297 5.57 17.85 15.52
C ASN A 297 5.82 17.89 13.99
N GLY A 298 5.38 16.86 13.28
CA GLY A 298 5.60 16.64 11.85
C GLY A 298 7.01 16.22 11.48
N GLN A 299 7.95 16.17 12.43
CA GLN A 299 9.32 15.73 12.20
C GLN A 299 9.43 14.22 12.38
N VAL A 300 9.89 13.53 11.35
CA VAL A 300 10.01 12.08 11.38
C VAL A 300 11.12 11.66 12.36
N PHE A 301 10.72 10.89 13.38
CA PHE A 301 11.63 10.39 14.41
C PHE A 301 11.84 8.88 14.30
N VAL A 302 10.76 8.11 14.17
CA VAL A 302 10.79 6.68 13.81
C VAL A 302 10.13 6.53 12.45
N SER A 303 10.87 6.05 11.45
CA SER A 303 10.41 5.89 10.08
C SER A 303 10.39 4.45 9.62
N GLU A 304 9.60 4.16 8.59
CA GLU A 304 9.82 2.95 7.78
C GLU A 304 11.13 3.07 6.97
N ALA A 305 11.66 1.92 6.51
CA ALA A 305 12.90 1.84 5.74
C ALA A 305 12.71 1.95 4.21
N LEU A 306 11.47 2.06 3.73
CA LEU A 306 11.11 2.13 2.30
C LEU A 306 11.50 0.84 1.55
N TYR A 307 11.62 0.90 0.22
CA TYR A 307 11.97 -0.24 -0.62
C TYR A 307 13.28 -0.91 -0.21
N GLY A 308 13.25 -2.22 0.03
CA GLY A 308 14.44 -2.95 0.47
C GLY A 308 14.34 -4.48 0.38
N PRO A 309 15.43 -5.18 0.71
CA PRO A 309 15.36 -6.63 0.90
C PRO A 309 14.44 -6.95 2.08
N LYS A 310 13.75 -8.10 2.02
CA LYS A 310 12.80 -8.52 3.03
C LYS A 310 13.55 -9.14 4.20
N LEU A 311 13.89 -8.28 5.17
CA LEU A 311 14.63 -8.61 6.38
C LEU A 311 13.93 -7.94 7.56
N SER A 312 13.62 -8.70 8.61
CA SER A 312 12.83 -8.20 9.73
C SER A 312 13.54 -7.06 10.46
N HIS A 313 14.87 -7.13 10.58
CA HIS A 313 15.67 -6.09 11.23
C HIS A 313 15.75 -4.76 10.45
N LEU A 314 15.22 -4.70 9.23
CA LEU A 314 15.05 -3.44 8.49
C LEU A 314 13.68 -2.79 8.74
N ASN A 315 12.81 -3.42 9.54
CA ASN A 315 11.54 -2.85 9.97
C ASN A 315 11.57 -2.59 11.47
N ASN A 316 10.64 -1.78 11.99
CA ASN A 316 10.59 -1.40 13.40
C ASN A 316 9.99 -2.50 14.29
N VAL A 317 10.54 -3.72 14.23
CA VAL A 317 9.99 -4.94 14.86
C VAL A 317 10.99 -5.61 15.80
N LEU A 318 10.58 -6.73 16.40
CA LEU A 318 11.42 -7.58 17.24
C LEU A 318 12.02 -8.74 16.42
N VAL A 319 13.23 -9.15 16.78
CA VAL A 319 13.86 -10.41 16.32
C VAL A 319 14.39 -11.19 17.54
N PHE A 320 14.49 -12.51 17.41
CA PHE A 320 14.79 -13.40 18.52
C PHE A 320 15.98 -14.31 18.24
N ALA A 321 16.68 -14.73 19.30
CA ALA A 321 17.78 -15.67 19.22
C ALA A 321 17.90 -16.54 20.49
N PRO A 322 18.57 -17.70 20.41
CA PRO A 322 18.91 -18.40 19.17
C PRO A 322 17.67 -19.02 18.54
N SER A 323 17.53 -18.91 17.22
CA SER A 323 16.44 -19.59 16.52
C SER A 323 16.92 -20.83 15.75
N PRO A 324 16.23 -21.99 15.87
CA PRO A 324 16.55 -23.21 15.12
C PRO A 324 16.43 -23.05 13.61
N THR A 325 15.57 -22.14 13.15
CA THR A 325 15.23 -21.92 11.74
C THR A 325 15.93 -20.70 11.13
N SER A 326 16.88 -20.08 11.84
CA SER A 326 17.60 -18.89 11.37
C SER A 326 18.35 -19.17 10.06
N GLN A 327 18.06 -18.35 9.04
CA GLN A 327 18.60 -18.51 7.69
C GLN A 327 19.76 -17.56 7.43
N CYS A 328 19.48 -16.24 7.38
CA CYS A 328 20.43 -15.23 6.90
C CYS A 328 21.10 -14.37 7.98
N ASN A 329 20.66 -14.43 9.24
CA ASN A 329 21.18 -13.59 10.32
C ASN A 329 21.55 -14.39 11.59
N LYS A 330 22.19 -15.55 11.43
CA LYS A 330 22.46 -16.47 12.55
C LYS A 330 23.20 -15.78 13.71
N PRO A 331 22.78 -15.99 14.98
CA PRO A 331 21.73 -16.92 15.42
C PRO A 331 20.31 -16.31 15.46
N TRP A 332 20.13 -15.09 14.96
CA TRP A 332 18.88 -14.33 15.01
C TRP A 332 17.94 -14.69 13.87
N GLU A 333 16.64 -14.64 14.16
CA GLU A 333 15.57 -14.78 13.18
C GLU A 333 14.44 -13.83 13.56
N GLY A 334 13.83 -13.21 12.56
CA GLY A 334 12.64 -12.40 12.71
C GLY A 334 11.39 -13.13 12.21
N GLN A 335 10.56 -12.40 11.47
CA GLN A 335 9.29 -12.91 10.97
C GLN A 335 9.50 -13.77 9.73
N THR A 336 8.54 -14.67 9.50
CA THR A 336 8.53 -15.61 8.38
C THR A 336 8.51 -14.90 7.03
N GLY A 337 8.96 -15.59 5.98
CA GLY A 337 9.07 -15.03 4.63
C GLY A 337 10.31 -14.17 4.35
N GLU A 338 11.15 -13.88 5.36
CA GLU A 338 12.34 -13.04 5.20
C GLU A 338 13.53 -13.71 4.44
N CYS A 339 14.67 -13.02 4.37
CA CYS A 339 15.92 -13.46 3.74
C CYS A 339 15.86 -13.56 2.20
N SER A 340 15.22 -12.61 1.53
CA SER A 340 15.26 -12.48 0.05
C SER A 340 14.90 -11.07 -0.41
N GLN A 341 15.00 -10.81 -1.71
CA GLN A 341 14.56 -9.54 -2.32
C GLN A 341 13.03 -9.39 -2.26
N TRP A 342 12.31 -10.50 -2.44
CA TRP A 342 10.85 -10.58 -2.38
C TRP A 342 10.44 -11.42 -1.18
N LEU A 343 9.29 -11.13 -0.58
CA LEU A 343 8.82 -11.91 0.55
C LEU A 343 8.60 -13.35 0.09
N LYS A 344 9.00 -14.35 0.86
CA LYS A 344 8.85 -15.77 0.50
C LYS A 344 7.50 -16.32 0.98
N TRP A 345 6.38 -15.78 0.49
CA TRP A 345 5.04 -16.14 0.99
C TRP A 345 4.62 -17.59 0.69
N THR A 346 5.20 -18.23 -0.32
CA THR A 346 4.89 -19.64 -0.66
C THR A 346 5.77 -20.66 0.07
N ALA A 347 6.72 -20.20 0.90
CA ALA A 347 7.65 -21.07 1.60
C ALA A 347 7.17 -21.38 3.01
N ASN A 348 7.15 -22.68 3.37
CA ASN A 348 6.85 -23.17 4.71
C ASN A 348 5.53 -22.58 5.26
N GLU A 349 5.57 -22.05 6.48
CA GLU A 349 4.44 -21.42 7.20
C GLU A 349 4.25 -19.92 6.84
N SER A 350 5.04 -19.37 5.92
CA SER A 350 5.01 -17.93 5.62
C SER A 350 3.68 -17.48 5.01
N GLY A 351 2.95 -18.40 4.35
CA GLY A 351 1.63 -18.12 3.80
C GLY A 351 0.53 -17.96 4.86
N ASP A 352 0.79 -18.46 6.07
CA ASP A 352 -0.10 -18.36 7.23
C ASP A 352 0.26 -17.15 8.12
N ALA A 353 1.31 -16.39 7.77
CA ALA A 353 1.82 -15.27 8.55
C ALA A 353 0.74 -14.22 8.81
N ALA A 354 0.57 -13.85 10.07
CA ALA A 354 -0.42 -12.86 10.48
C ALA A 354 0.03 -12.10 11.73
N GLY A 355 -0.24 -10.79 11.71
CA GLY A 355 -0.45 -9.97 12.90
C GLY A 355 -1.93 -9.60 13.04
N GLU A 356 -2.28 -8.98 14.16
CA GLU A 356 -3.62 -8.46 14.41
C GLU A 356 -3.54 -7.22 15.31
N VAL A 357 -4.21 -6.13 14.92
CA VAL A 357 -4.50 -5.01 15.82
C VAL A 357 -5.56 -5.47 16.82
N ILE A 358 -5.19 -5.54 18.10
CA ILE A 358 -6.07 -6.03 19.17
C ILE A 358 -6.93 -4.91 19.74
N THR A 359 -6.37 -3.71 19.88
CA THR A 359 -7.10 -2.54 20.37
C THR A 359 -6.57 -1.28 19.71
N ALA A 360 -7.47 -0.38 19.36
CA ALA A 360 -7.15 0.96 18.91
C ALA A 360 -8.19 1.93 19.47
N SER A 361 -7.75 2.88 20.28
CA SER A 361 -8.63 3.85 20.94
C SER A 361 -7.97 5.21 21.04
N GLN A 362 -8.79 6.25 20.89
CA GLN A 362 -8.39 7.65 21.01
C GLN A 362 -9.26 8.32 22.07
N GLN A 363 -8.63 9.06 22.98
CA GLN A 363 -9.31 9.95 23.91
C GLN A 363 -8.62 11.32 23.89
N GLY A 364 -9.28 12.31 23.28
CA GLY A 364 -8.65 13.61 23.01
C GLY A 364 -7.42 13.44 22.13
N GLU A 365 -6.28 13.96 22.60
CA GLU A 365 -4.97 13.84 21.91
C GLU A 365 -4.18 12.59 22.32
N THR A 366 -4.70 11.80 23.28
CA THR A 366 -4.08 10.55 23.70
C THR A 366 -4.60 9.39 22.89
N MET A 367 -3.73 8.42 22.64
CA MET A 367 -4.10 7.18 21.95
C MET A 367 -3.49 5.97 22.62
N PHE A 368 -4.26 4.88 22.65
CA PHE A 368 -3.78 3.57 23.03
C PHE A 368 -4.01 2.59 21.87
N LEU A 369 -2.94 1.91 21.47
CA LEU A 369 -2.92 0.90 20.42
C LEU A 369 -2.25 -0.35 20.95
N SER A 370 -2.71 -1.50 20.48
CA SER A 370 -2.00 -2.74 20.71
C SER A 370 -2.14 -3.73 19.57
N GLY A 371 -1.14 -4.59 19.40
CA GLY A 371 -1.15 -5.66 18.40
C GLY A 371 -0.42 -6.91 18.86
N GLU A 372 -0.85 -8.04 18.30
CA GLU A 372 -0.29 -9.37 18.50
C GLU A 372 0.33 -9.83 17.18
N ALA A 373 1.55 -10.38 17.24
CA ALA A 373 2.29 -10.80 16.05
C ALA A 373 2.97 -12.17 16.19
N ALA A 374 2.67 -12.98 17.22
CA ALA A 374 3.26 -14.30 17.40
C ALA A 374 3.15 -15.17 16.13
N SER A 375 2.01 -15.12 15.43
CA SER A 375 1.77 -15.84 14.17
C SER A 375 2.55 -15.29 12.97
N ALA A 376 3.28 -14.19 13.10
CA ALA A 376 4.22 -13.72 12.09
C ALA A 376 5.59 -14.41 12.22
N TYR A 377 5.90 -15.03 13.36
CA TYR A 377 7.17 -15.70 13.64
C TYR A 377 7.07 -17.21 13.45
N SER A 378 8.22 -17.88 13.29
CA SER A 378 8.22 -19.33 13.11
C SER A 378 7.68 -20.05 14.35
N SER A 379 6.80 -21.04 14.13
CA SER A 379 6.32 -21.92 15.20
C SER A 379 7.46 -22.65 15.95
N SER A 380 8.62 -22.82 15.31
CA SER A 380 9.83 -23.39 15.91
C SER A 380 10.41 -22.56 17.06
N MET A 381 10.08 -21.26 17.12
CA MET A 381 10.48 -20.37 18.22
C MET A 381 9.65 -20.60 19.50
N ARG A 382 8.48 -21.24 19.39
CA ARG A 382 7.56 -21.50 20.51
C ARG A 382 7.20 -20.22 21.28
N LEU A 383 6.86 -19.18 20.53
CA LEU A 383 6.30 -17.94 21.06
C LEU A 383 4.79 -18.12 21.27
N LYS A 384 4.28 -17.72 22.43
CA LYS A 384 2.85 -17.67 22.72
C LYS A 384 2.26 -16.31 22.37
N SER A 385 3.02 -15.25 22.65
CA SER A 385 2.61 -13.88 22.43
C SER A 385 3.83 -13.01 22.12
N VAL A 386 3.69 -12.18 21.09
CA VAL A 386 4.58 -11.06 20.79
C VAL A 386 3.69 -9.84 20.69
N TYR A 387 3.39 -9.28 21.87
CA TYR A 387 2.42 -8.21 22.02
C TYR A 387 3.11 -6.86 22.14
N ARG A 388 2.68 -5.88 21.35
CA ARG A 388 3.18 -4.50 21.43
C ARG A 388 2.06 -3.55 21.77
N CYS A 389 2.31 -2.67 22.73
CA CYS A 389 1.43 -1.54 23.06
C CYS A 389 2.11 -0.21 22.70
N LEU A 390 1.33 0.72 22.16
CA LEU A 390 1.70 2.12 21.98
C LEU A 390 0.74 3.00 22.76
N LEU A 391 1.28 3.86 23.62
CA LEU A 391 0.53 4.87 24.35
C LEU A 391 1.07 6.25 23.99
N LEU A 392 0.32 6.98 23.17
CA LEU A 392 0.59 8.39 22.89
C LEU A 392 0.10 9.21 24.08
N LEU A 393 1.04 9.65 24.93
CA LEU A 393 0.75 10.38 26.17
C LEU A 393 0.44 11.86 25.89
N ASN A 394 1.10 12.42 24.87
CA ASN A 394 0.87 13.75 24.33
C ASN A 394 1.50 13.81 22.92
N HIS A 395 1.34 14.94 22.22
CA HIS A 395 1.85 15.11 20.86
C HIS A 395 3.36 14.83 20.69
N GLN A 396 4.19 14.87 21.73
CA GLN A 396 5.64 14.62 21.63
C GLN A 396 6.12 13.33 22.29
N THR A 397 5.26 12.66 23.05
CA THR A 397 5.68 11.55 23.94
C THR A 397 4.91 10.29 23.61
N LEU A 398 5.63 9.30 23.07
CA LEU A 398 5.14 7.96 22.80
C LEU A 398 5.81 6.96 23.74
N LEU A 399 5.01 6.21 24.50
CA LEU A 399 5.47 5.05 25.25
C LEU A 399 5.22 3.78 24.43
N VAL A 400 6.26 2.96 24.28
CA VAL A 400 6.21 1.65 23.62
C VAL A 400 6.48 0.58 24.67
N VAL A 401 5.60 -0.42 24.77
CA VAL A 401 5.74 -1.54 25.71
C VAL A 401 5.61 -2.84 24.93
N ASP A 402 6.67 -3.65 24.95
CA ASP A 402 6.68 -4.99 24.38
C ASP A 402 6.49 -6.03 25.49
N HIS A 403 5.54 -6.94 25.30
CA HIS A 403 5.30 -8.11 26.13
C HIS A 403 5.55 -9.36 25.29
N ILE A 404 6.48 -10.20 25.74
CA ILE A 404 6.87 -11.43 25.03
C ILE A 404 6.59 -12.60 25.97
N GLU A 405 5.70 -13.48 25.56
CA GLU A 405 5.44 -14.75 26.24
C GLU A 405 5.93 -15.91 25.37
N LYS A 406 6.68 -16.84 25.97
CA LYS A 406 7.19 -18.04 25.30
C LYS A 406 6.81 -19.30 26.08
N HIS A 407 6.76 -20.43 25.41
CA HIS A 407 6.65 -21.72 26.10
C HIS A 407 7.92 -22.01 26.92
N GLU A 408 7.79 -22.83 27.97
CA GLU A 408 8.90 -23.19 28.87
C GLU A 408 10.07 -23.82 28.10
N ASP A 409 9.76 -24.60 27.06
CA ASP A 409 10.69 -25.29 26.19
C ASP A 409 11.06 -24.50 24.92
N SER A 410 10.80 -23.18 24.90
CA SER A 410 11.24 -22.29 23.81
C SER A 410 12.77 -22.18 23.78
N PRO A 411 13.40 -22.29 22.59
CA PRO A 411 14.86 -22.17 22.44
C PRO A 411 15.37 -20.73 22.64
N LEU A 412 14.47 -19.74 22.65
CA LEU A 412 14.83 -18.33 22.68
C LEU A 412 15.35 -17.89 24.06
N SER A 413 16.43 -17.12 24.03
CA SER A 413 17.05 -16.52 25.22
C SER A 413 17.33 -15.01 25.08
N LEU A 414 17.25 -14.46 23.87
CA LEU A 414 17.55 -13.07 23.54
C LEU A 414 16.48 -12.48 22.62
N VAL A 415 16.24 -11.18 22.77
CA VAL A 415 15.41 -10.36 21.89
C VAL A 415 16.18 -9.09 21.52
N SER A 416 15.98 -8.61 20.29
CA SER A 416 16.45 -7.31 19.83
C SER A 416 15.31 -6.54 19.18
N ALA A 417 15.19 -5.26 19.49
CA ALA A 417 14.23 -4.34 18.89
C ALA A 417 14.96 -3.39 17.94
N PHE A 418 14.38 -3.15 16.77
CA PHE A 418 14.93 -2.22 15.78
C PHE A 418 14.04 -0.99 15.65
N PHE A 419 14.67 0.18 15.51
CA PHE A 419 14.03 1.46 15.27
C PHE A 419 14.84 2.22 14.23
N HIS A 420 14.18 2.73 13.20
CA HIS A 420 14.83 3.32 12.03
C HIS A 420 14.51 4.81 11.91
N ASN A 421 15.45 5.54 11.33
CA ASN A 421 15.26 6.90 10.84
C ASN A 421 16.08 7.05 9.57
N LEU A 422 15.43 7.42 8.47
CA LEU A 422 16.08 7.56 7.16
C LEU A 422 16.75 8.91 6.94
N ASP A 423 16.37 9.90 7.73
CA ASP A 423 16.76 11.29 7.53
C ASP A 423 17.91 11.68 8.48
N ILE A 424 18.03 11.01 9.63
CA ILE A 424 18.96 11.36 10.70
C ILE A 424 19.54 10.10 11.37
N ASP A 425 20.86 10.05 11.51
CA ASP A 425 21.54 9.00 12.27
C ASP A 425 21.27 9.08 13.78
N PHE A 426 20.98 7.95 14.40
CA PHE A 426 20.89 7.84 15.86
C PHE A 426 22.25 8.10 16.53
N LYS A 427 22.24 8.88 17.61
CA LYS A 427 23.42 9.13 18.44
C LYS A 427 23.24 8.49 19.80
N TYR A 428 24.26 7.77 20.26
CA TYR A 428 24.29 7.24 21.61
C TYR A 428 24.39 8.39 22.62
N VAL A 429 23.41 8.48 23.52
CA VAL A 429 23.46 9.38 24.68
C VAL A 429 23.80 8.54 25.90
N PRO A 430 25.01 8.64 26.46
CA PRO A 430 25.36 7.90 27.66
C PRO A 430 24.44 8.34 28.81
N PHE A 431 23.81 7.37 29.46
CA PHE A 431 22.96 7.63 30.61
C PHE A 431 23.80 8.24 31.74
N ARG A 432 23.71 9.56 31.94
CA ARG A 432 24.27 10.21 33.13
C ARG A 432 23.18 10.17 34.20
N PHE A 433 23.35 9.30 35.18
CA PHE A 433 22.67 9.42 36.46
C PHE A 433 23.02 10.80 37.04
N LEU A 434 22.15 11.79 36.88
CA LEU A 434 22.15 12.94 37.76
C LEU A 434 21.48 12.47 39.04
N ASN A 435 22.28 11.88 39.93
CA ASN A 435 21.94 11.77 41.36
C ASN A 435 21.84 13.19 41.93
N LYS A 436 20.69 13.83 41.72
CA LYS A 436 20.24 15.00 42.48
C LYS A 436 18.76 14.79 42.77
N PHE A 437 18.51 14.06 43.84
CA PHE A 437 17.36 14.33 44.70
C PHE A 437 17.68 15.56 45.54
#